data_AF-A0AAJ6AM87-F1
#
_entry.id   AF-A0AAJ6AM87-F1
#
_cell.length_a   1.000
_cell.length_b   1.000
_cell.length_c   1.000
_cell.angle_alpha   90.00
_cell.angle_beta   90.00
_cell.angle_gamma   90.00
#
_symmetry.space_group_name_H-M   'P 1'
#
loop_
_entity.id
_entity.type
_entity.pdbx_description
1 polymer ?
#
loop_
_entity_poly.entity_id
_entity_poly.type
_entity_poly.pdbx_seq_one_letter_code
_entity_poly.pdbx_strand_id
1 'polypeptide(L)'
;MGRFDIEQLEEHWPFEIDRQASHLFKHPYLGIEGIHDVWTSDPLFYPAKPPAHWLMVAEVAGQVLTVPLARSNTGDPTRCRPIGCYIAANHLVRRYREDR
;
A
#
# COMPACT_ATOMS: atom_id res chain seq x y z
N MET A 1 -18.37 1.91 8.91
CA MET A 1 -17.55 0.79 8.38
C MET A 1 -16.10 1.02 8.84
N GLY A 2 -15.51 0.11 9.62
CA GLY A 2 -14.14 0.28 10.18
C GLY A 2 -13.01 -0.01 9.19
N ARG A 3 -11.75 0.23 9.57
CA ARG A 3 -10.57 -0.25 8.80
C ARG A 3 -10.51 -1.79 8.84
N PHE A 4 -9.82 -2.42 7.87
CA PHE A 4 -9.51 -3.87 7.96
C PHE A 4 -8.30 -4.10 8.87
N ASP A 5 -8.11 -5.32 9.35
CA ASP A 5 -7.00 -5.66 10.24
C ASP A 5 -5.75 -6.01 9.41
N ILE A 6 -4.63 -5.33 9.65
CA ILE A 6 -3.38 -5.55 8.90
C ILE A 6 -2.70 -6.83 9.35
N GLU A 7 -2.83 -7.18 10.64
CA GLU A 7 -2.20 -8.37 11.23
C GLU A 7 -2.84 -9.68 10.75
N GLN A 8 -3.96 -9.59 10.01
CA GLN A 8 -4.64 -10.74 9.40
C GLN A 8 -4.25 -10.94 7.93
N LEU A 9 -3.50 -10.01 7.33
CA LEU A 9 -3.10 -10.13 5.93
C LEU A 9 -2.21 -11.36 5.73
N GLU A 10 -2.38 -12.02 4.58
CA GLU A 10 -1.50 -13.10 4.16
C GLU A 10 -0.06 -12.61 4.03
N GLU A 11 0.90 -13.41 4.51
CA GLU A 11 2.30 -13.01 4.70
C GLU A 11 3.05 -12.81 3.38
N HIS A 12 2.80 -13.66 2.38
CA HIS A 12 3.59 -13.65 1.15
C HIS A 12 3.07 -12.63 0.14
N TRP A 13 1.76 -12.63 -0.11
CA TRP A 13 1.13 -11.79 -1.12
C TRP A 13 -0.37 -11.55 -0.87
N PRO A 14 -0.73 -10.54 -0.05
CA PRO A 14 -2.13 -10.29 0.30
C PRO A 14 -2.91 -9.54 -0.79
N PHE A 15 -2.28 -9.15 -1.90
CA PHE A 15 -2.87 -8.21 -2.84
C PHE A 15 -3.79 -8.86 -3.88
N GLU A 16 -5.04 -8.41 -3.89
CA GLU A 16 -6.00 -8.60 -4.98
C GLU A 16 -5.78 -7.50 -6.03
N ILE A 17 -5.05 -7.85 -7.09
CA ILE A 17 -4.78 -6.93 -8.21
C ILE A 17 -5.64 -7.36 -9.39
N ASP A 18 -6.71 -6.60 -9.66
CA ASP A 18 -7.51 -6.82 -10.85
C ASP A 18 -6.70 -6.46 -12.11
N ARG A 19 -6.75 -7.33 -13.12
CA ARG A 19 -6.02 -7.23 -14.41
C ARG A 19 -6.27 -5.92 -15.19
N GLN A 20 -7.24 -5.10 -14.80
CA GLN A 20 -7.60 -3.82 -15.43
C GLN A 20 -7.22 -2.57 -14.61
N ALA A 21 -6.15 -2.61 -13.80
CA ALA A 21 -5.75 -1.43 -13.06
C ALA A 21 -5.00 -0.39 -13.92
N SER A 22 -5.70 0.24 -14.87
CA SER A 22 -5.20 1.42 -15.63
C SER A 22 -4.79 2.60 -14.73
N HIS A 23 -5.15 2.56 -13.43
CA HIS A 23 -4.79 3.57 -12.43
C HIS A 23 -3.58 3.20 -11.56
N LEU A 24 -3.12 1.94 -11.58
CA LEU A 24 -1.87 1.54 -10.94
C LEU A 24 -0.66 2.16 -11.66
N PHE A 25 -0.76 2.37 -12.97
CA PHE A 25 0.35 2.75 -13.84
C PHE A 25 0.40 4.24 -14.21
N LYS A 26 0.07 5.16 -13.28
CA LYS A 26 0.22 6.60 -13.56
C LYS A 26 1.69 7.05 -13.63
N HIS A 27 2.60 6.27 -13.07
CA HIS A 27 4.05 6.49 -13.18
C HIS A 27 4.69 5.27 -13.87
N PRO A 28 5.51 5.46 -14.92
CA PRO A 28 6.07 4.36 -15.73
C PRO A 28 6.86 3.30 -14.93
N TYR A 29 7.27 3.62 -13.70
CA TYR A 29 8.13 2.79 -12.85
C TYR A 29 7.47 2.35 -11.53
N LEU A 30 6.21 2.71 -11.26
CA LEU A 30 5.51 2.42 -9.99
C LEU A 30 4.27 1.56 -10.25
N GLY A 31 4.49 0.36 -10.80
CA GLY A 31 3.45 -0.64 -11.07
C GLY A 31 3.34 -1.69 -9.96
N ILE A 32 3.01 -2.93 -10.35
CA ILE A 32 2.90 -4.07 -9.44
C ILE A 32 4.21 -4.33 -8.69
N GLU A 33 5.35 -4.21 -9.37
CA GLU A 33 6.68 -4.35 -8.76
C GLU A 33 6.88 -3.34 -7.62
N GLY A 34 6.44 -2.09 -7.78
CA GLY A 34 6.55 -1.10 -6.71
C GLY A 34 5.67 -1.43 -5.49
N ILE A 35 4.55 -2.14 -5.67
CA ILE A 35 3.77 -2.66 -4.52
C ILE A 35 4.54 -3.77 -3.82
N HIS A 36 5.12 -4.69 -4.59
CA HIS A 36 5.91 -5.80 -4.07
C HIS A 36 7.14 -5.30 -3.32
N ASP A 37 7.86 -4.32 -3.87
CA ASP A 37 9.03 -3.73 -3.23
C ASP A 37 8.66 -3.05 -1.90
N VAL A 38 7.53 -2.31 -1.86
CA VAL A 38 7.06 -1.72 -0.60
C VAL A 38 6.68 -2.80 0.42
N TRP A 39 5.97 -3.84 0.01
CA TRP A 39 5.55 -4.95 0.89
C TRP A 39 6.74 -5.67 1.51
N THR A 40 7.77 -5.93 0.70
CA THR A 40 8.98 -6.65 1.13
C THR A 40 10.01 -5.78 1.86
N SER A 41 9.77 -4.47 1.96
CA SER A 41 10.68 -3.51 2.62
C SER A 41 10.32 -3.20 4.07
N ASP A 42 9.62 -4.10 4.77
CA ASP A 42 9.16 -3.91 6.16
C ASP A 42 8.41 -2.56 6.33
N PRO A 43 7.23 -2.44 5.70
CA PRO A 43 6.49 -1.18 5.64
C PRO A 43 5.83 -0.84 6.96
N LEU A 44 5.69 0.47 7.22
CA LEU A 44 4.80 0.99 8.25
C LEU A 44 3.40 1.24 7.68
N PHE A 45 2.38 1.10 8.53
CA PHE A 45 1.00 1.30 8.15
C PHE A 45 0.36 2.49 8.87
N TYR A 46 -0.14 3.44 8.08
CA TYR A 46 -0.83 4.62 8.60
C TYR A 46 -2.33 4.60 8.29
N PRO A 47 -3.21 5.00 9.23
CA PRO A 47 -4.63 5.12 8.94
C PRO A 47 -4.91 6.08 7.78
N ALA A 48 -5.75 5.65 6.85
CA ALA A 48 -6.20 6.47 5.72
C ALA A 48 -7.68 6.86 5.83
N LYS A 49 -8.12 7.74 4.93
CA LYS A 49 -9.53 8.04 4.68
C LYS A 49 -10.02 7.26 3.46
N PRO A 50 -11.29 6.79 3.46
CA PRO A 50 -11.88 6.09 2.33
C PRO A 50 -11.66 6.82 1.00
N PRO A 51 -11.44 6.10 -0.12
CA PRO A 51 -11.63 4.66 -0.29
C PRO A 51 -10.50 3.77 0.28
N ALA A 52 -9.37 4.36 0.70
CA ALA A 52 -8.31 3.63 1.39
C ALA A 52 -8.62 3.50 2.89
N HIS A 53 -8.23 2.38 3.47
CA HIS A 53 -8.27 2.15 4.92
C HIS A 53 -6.90 2.36 5.55
N TRP A 54 -5.85 2.02 4.81
CA TRP A 54 -4.46 2.15 5.25
C TRP A 54 -3.59 2.74 4.15
N LEU A 55 -2.50 3.39 4.55
CA LEU A 55 -1.36 3.71 3.72
C LEU A 55 -0.23 2.77 4.14
N MET A 56 0.19 1.89 3.25
CA MET A 56 1.40 1.09 3.42
C MET A 56 2.59 1.92 2.92
N VAL A 57 3.61 2.13 3.74
CA VAL A 57 4.68 3.10 3.47
C VAL A 57 6.03 2.47 3.79
N ALA A 58 6.95 2.53 2.82
CA ALA A 58 8.33 2.08 2.99
C ALA A 58 9.30 2.91 2.15
N GLU A 59 10.58 2.88 2.50
CA GLU A 59 11.65 3.41 1.65
C GLU A 59 12.13 2.33 0.68
N VAL A 60 12.06 2.62 -0.62
CA VAL A 60 12.49 1.75 -1.72
C VAL A 60 13.45 2.56 -2.59
N ALA A 61 14.67 2.05 -2.79
CA ALA A 61 15.69 2.69 -3.63
C ALA A 61 15.93 4.20 -3.31
N GLY A 62 15.89 4.57 -2.02
CA GLY A 62 16.09 5.94 -1.56
C GLY A 62 14.86 6.85 -1.68
N GLN A 63 13.71 6.30 -2.07
CA GLN A 63 12.44 7.04 -2.15
C GLN A 63 11.42 6.42 -1.20
N VAL A 64 10.78 7.25 -0.38
CA VAL A 64 9.65 6.78 0.43
C VAL A 64 8.42 6.70 -0.48
N LEU A 65 7.90 5.49 -0.64
CA LEU A 65 6.72 5.18 -1.42
C LEU A 65 5.51 4.97 -0.52
N THR A 66 4.33 5.20 -1.06
CA THR A 66 3.06 4.94 -0.38
C THR A 66 2.10 4.19 -1.29
N VAL A 67 1.47 3.16 -0.73
CA VAL A 67 0.47 2.31 -1.37
C VAL A 67 -0.82 2.40 -0.55
N PRO A 68 -1.84 3.14 -1.02
CA PRO A 68 -3.15 3.14 -0.37
C PRO A 68 -3.85 1.79 -0.55
N LEU A 69 -4.29 1.20 0.56
CA LEU A 69 -4.93 -0.11 0.58
C LEU A 69 -6.42 0.00 0.90
N ALA A 70 -7.25 -0.63 0.07
CA ALA A 70 -8.68 -0.84 0.30
C ALA A 70 -8.95 -2.29 0.72
N ARG A 71 -10.17 -2.57 1.22
CA ARG A 71 -10.61 -3.95 1.53
C ARG A 71 -10.61 -4.83 0.28
N SER A 72 -10.45 -6.14 0.50
CA SER A 72 -10.76 -7.20 -0.48
C SER A 72 -12.12 -6.97 -1.14
N ASN A 73 -12.22 -7.29 -2.43
CA ASN A 73 -13.48 -7.32 -3.18
C ASN A 73 -14.31 -8.58 -2.87
N THR A 74 -13.67 -9.68 -2.48
CA THR A 74 -14.32 -10.96 -2.16
C THR A 74 -14.76 -11.04 -0.69
N GLY A 75 -14.31 -10.09 0.14
CA GLY A 75 -14.57 -10.06 1.58
C GLY A 75 -13.62 -10.93 2.40
N ASP A 76 -12.59 -11.50 1.77
CA ASP A 76 -11.54 -12.26 2.46
C ASP A 76 -10.73 -11.32 3.37
N PRO A 77 -10.72 -11.55 4.70
CA PRO A 77 -9.99 -10.68 5.63
C PRO A 77 -8.47 -10.78 5.47
N THR A 78 -7.95 -11.83 4.84
CA THR A 78 -6.51 -12.02 4.60
C THR A 78 -6.00 -11.28 3.36
N ARG A 79 -6.92 -10.67 2.60
CA ARG A 79 -6.61 -9.99 1.35
C ARG A 79 -7.00 -8.52 1.37
N CYS A 80 -6.26 -7.74 0.59
CA CYS A 80 -6.55 -6.33 0.39
C CYS A 80 -6.30 -5.91 -1.05
N ARG A 81 -6.73 -4.69 -1.40
CA ARG A 81 -6.58 -4.15 -2.75
C ARG A 81 -5.67 -2.94 -2.73
N PRO A 82 -4.52 -2.97 -3.39
CA PRO A 82 -3.73 -1.77 -3.62
C PRO A 82 -4.46 -0.88 -4.64
N ILE A 83 -4.63 0.40 -4.31
CA ILE A 83 -5.28 1.38 -5.20
C ILE A 83 -4.27 1.95 -6.21
N GLY A 84 -3.01 2.08 -5.80
CA GLY A 84 -1.91 2.62 -6.59
C GLY A 84 -0.60 2.62 -5.81
N CYS A 85 0.52 2.92 -6.47
CA CYS A 85 1.82 3.13 -5.85
C CYS A 85 2.32 4.55 -6.21
N TYR A 86 2.73 5.32 -5.21
CA TYR A 86 3.08 6.73 -5.36
C TYR A 86 4.32 7.10 -4.55
N ILE A 87 5.04 8.14 -4.96
CA ILE A 87 6.00 8.81 -4.07
C ILE A 87 5.21 9.46 -2.93
N ALA A 88 5.63 9.24 -1.69
CA ALA A 88 4.98 9.80 -0.53
C ALA A 88 5.12 11.33 -0.49
N ALA A 89 4.07 12.02 -0.07
CA ALA A 89 4.11 13.46 0.16
C ALA A 89 5.06 13.81 1.32
N ASN A 90 5.71 14.98 1.28
CA ASN A 90 6.75 15.38 2.24
C ASN A 90 6.37 15.21 3.72
N HIS A 91 5.11 15.48 4.09
CA HIS A 91 4.66 15.30 5.47
C HIS A 91 4.62 13.82 5.89
N LEU A 92 4.28 12.93 4.97
CA LEU A 92 4.26 11.49 5.20
C LEU A 92 5.68 10.91 5.21
N VAL A 93 6.57 11.41 4.34
CA VAL A 93 8.01 11.08 4.36
C VAL A 93 8.62 11.42 5.72
N ARG A 94 8.36 12.63 6.21
CA ARG A 94 8.86 13.07 7.51
C ARG A 94 8.37 12.16 8.63
N ARG A 95 7.06 11.90 8.68
CA ARG A 95 6.47 11.02 9.68
C ARG A 95 7.05 9.60 9.63
N TYR A 96 7.16 9.02 8.44
CA TYR A 96 7.76 7.70 8.23
C TYR A 96 9.17 7.61 8.81
N ARG A 97 10.00 8.64 8.60
CA ARG A 97 11.37 8.68 9.12
C ARG A 97 11.44 8.90 10.63
N GLU A 98 10.43 9.53 11.24
CA GLU A 98 10.35 9.74 12.68
C GLU A 98 9.89 8.46 13.42
N ASP A 99 9.06 7.64 12.78
CA ASP A 99 8.49 6.41 13.36
C ASP A 99 9.36 5.15 13.13
N ARG A 100 10.44 5.24 12.34
CA ARG A 100 11.40 4.16 12.03
C ARG A 100 12.57 4.15 13.02
#